data_AF-A0A366DSX9-F1
#
_entry.id   AF-A0A366DSX9-F1
#
_cell.length_a   1.000
_cell.length_b   1.000
_cell.length_c   1.000
_cell.angle_alpha   90.00
_cell.angle_beta   90.00
_cell.angle_gamma   90.00
#
_symmetry.space_group_name_H-M   'P 1'
#
loop_
_entity.id
_entity.type
_entity.pdbx_description
1 polymer ?
#
loop_
_entity_poly.entity_id
_entity_poly.type
_entity_poly.pdbx_seq_one_letter_code
_entity_poly.pdbx_strand_id
1 'polypeptide(L)'
;MLQIKPTPNYAGVTITGDFEDFDQLYESLHMIVGTEDEHSNYFDTRIRVLGLCYDLRHANMGHRDYTFKDHGLDADTMKWMGVVGPKQNLYLSFNTYLPELLFITMALNDFIDMYLMNKTTHRFWDKNVTTVRAFQATFMASLSEVLKPQTFKMMQNNMSQKYGPNFSNYFTAYIDQLNVRFLKWDADKRYNNIYIIAKRIAEQGKPYQKVVEQIMEVAREEDSCVRLSIMKKEGHGYLSNPTNKI
;
A
#
# COMPACT_ATOMS: atom_id res chain seq x y z
N MET A 1 11.59 -12.21 12.84
CA MET A 1 10.47 -12.62 11.96
C MET A 1 9.32 -11.65 12.09
N LEU A 2 8.94 -11.06 10.95
CA LEU A 2 7.86 -10.12 10.82
C LEU A 2 6.52 -10.65 11.37
N GLN A 3 5.83 -9.81 12.15
CA GLN A 3 4.51 -10.07 12.69
C GLN A 3 3.57 -8.94 12.29
N ILE A 4 2.34 -9.28 11.94
CA ILE A 4 1.29 -8.32 11.61
C ILE A 4 0.07 -8.68 12.43
N LYS A 5 -0.55 -7.71 13.12
CA LYS A 5 -1.74 -7.94 13.94
C LYS A 5 -2.73 -6.77 13.78
N PRO A 6 -4.05 -7.02 13.70
CA PRO A 6 -5.01 -5.94 13.76
C PRO A 6 -4.92 -5.22 15.10
N THR A 7 -5.04 -3.91 15.05
CA THR A 7 -5.15 -3.07 16.25
C THR A 7 -6.43 -3.43 17.04
N PRO A 8 -6.51 -3.17 18.35
CA PRO A 8 -7.65 -3.57 19.19
C PRO A 8 -9.02 -3.11 18.68
N ASN A 9 -9.08 -1.97 17.99
CA ASN A 9 -10.32 -1.40 17.44
C ASN A 9 -10.49 -1.66 15.93
N TYR A 10 -9.69 -2.55 15.36
CA TYR A 10 -9.67 -2.93 13.93
C TYR A 10 -9.57 -1.75 12.96
N ALA A 11 -9.08 -0.59 13.39
CA ALA A 11 -8.91 0.59 12.55
C ALA A 11 -7.72 0.44 11.58
N GLY A 12 -6.69 -0.22 12.07
CA GLY A 12 -5.45 -0.49 11.36
C GLY A 12 -4.83 -1.80 11.79
N VAL A 13 -3.59 -1.99 11.37
CA VAL A 13 -2.73 -3.09 11.79
C VAL A 13 -1.44 -2.53 12.38
N THR A 14 -0.87 -3.28 13.30
CA THR A 14 0.49 -3.09 13.81
C THR A 14 1.40 -4.07 13.09
N ILE A 15 2.45 -3.55 12.47
CA ILE A 15 3.52 -4.33 11.85
C ILE A 15 4.70 -4.28 12.82
N THR A 16 5.25 -5.44 13.19
CA THR A 16 6.35 -5.58 14.15
C THR A 16 7.43 -6.48 13.56
N GLY A 17 8.69 -6.11 13.71
CA GLY A 17 9.84 -6.87 13.21
C GLY A 17 11.13 -6.46 13.91
N ASP A 18 12.18 -7.23 13.69
CA ASP A 18 13.54 -6.75 13.98
C ASP A 18 14.08 -5.89 12.82
N PHE A 19 15.30 -5.39 12.96
CA PHE A 19 15.93 -4.55 11.94
C PHE A 19 16.05 -5.26 10.59
N GLU A 20 16.47 -6.53 10.59
CA GLU A 20 16.69 -7.31 9.37
C GLU A 20 15.38 -7.62 8.67
N ASP A 21 14.31 -7.94 9.41
CA ASP A 21 12.96 -8.13 8.87
C ASP A 21 12.51 -6.89 8.07
N PHE A 22 12.66 -5.70 8.66
CA PHE A 22 12.22 -4.44 8.05
C PHE A 22 13.12 -4.01 6.88
N ASP A 23 14.44 -4.16 7.02
CA ASP A 23 15.40 -3.83 5.96
C ASP A 23 15.19 -4.73 4.74
N GLN A 24 15.04 -6.05 4.95
CA GLN A 24 14.77 -6.99 3.88
C GLN A 24 13.44 -6.70 3.16
N LEU A 25 12.39 -6.38 3.91
CA LEU A 25 11.10 -6.04 3.32
C LEU A 25 11.16 -4.72 2.53
N TYR A 26 11.82 -3.70 3.09
CA TYR A 26 12.03 -2.41 2.44
C TYR A 26 12.74 -2.57 1.08
N GLU A 27 13.88 -3.27 1.06
CA GLU A 27 14.66 -3.50 -0.16
C GLU A 27 13.86 -4.31 -1.20
N SER A 28 13.13 -5.34 -0.74
CA SER A 28 12.33 -6.18 -1.64
C SER A 28 11.17 -5.41 -2.27
N LEU A 29 10.50 -4.55 -1.50
CA LEU A 29 9.41 -3.69 -2.00
C LEU A 29 9.95 -2.67 -3.01
N HIS A 30 11.04 -1.98 -2.69
CA HIS A 30 11.69 -1.04 -3.61
C HIS A 30 12.07 -1.71 -4.94
N MET A 31 12.64 -2.91 -4.87
CA MET A 31 13.06 -3.66 -6.05
C MET A 31 11.88 -4.11 -6.92
N ILE A 32 10.77 -4.53 -6.32
CA ILE A 32 9.59 -5.03 -7.04
C ILE A 32 8.77 -3.90 -7.67
N VAL A 33 8.66 -2.75 -7.00
CA VAL A 33 7.87 -1.61 -7.47
C VAL A 33 8.55 -0.85 -8.62
N GLY A 34 9.87 -1.00 -8.76
CA GLY A 34 10.67 -0.41 -9.82
C GLY A 34 10.85 1.11 -9.68
N THR A 35 11.41 1.72 -10.71
CA THR A 35 11.68 3.17 -10.75
C THR A 35 10.47 3.99 -11.21
N GLU A 36 10.53 5.32 -11.06
CA GLU A 36 9.43 6.22 -11.43
C GLU A 36 9.11 6.19 -12.94
N ASP A 37 10.13 5.97 -13.77
CA ASP A 37 10.02 5.93 -15.24
C ASP A 37 9.38 4.62 -15.76
N GLU A 38 9.36 3.58 -14.94
CA GLU A 38 8.74 2.30 -15.29
C GLU A 38 7.23 2.35 -15.05
N HIS A 39 6.45 1.77 -15.96
CA HIS A 39 5.00 1.57 -15.79
C HIS A 39 4.27 2.83 -15.27
N SER A 40 4.27 3.91 -16.05
CA SER A 40 3.72 5.23 -15.65
C SER A 40 2.26 5.18 -15.20
N ASN A 41 1.49 4.24 -15.74
CA ASN A 41 0.11 3.95 -15.33
C ASN A 41 -0.02 3.45 -13.88
N TYR A 42 1.08 3.04 -13.23
CA TYR A 42 1.09 2.62 -11.82
C TYR A 42 1.66 3.68 -10.88
N PHE A 43 1.94 4.90 -11.34
CA PHE A 43 2.58 5.95 -10.54
C PHE A 43 1.91 6.16 -9.17
N ASP A 44 0.60 6.46 -9.14
CA ASP A 44 -0.11 6.71 -7.88
C ASP A 44 -0.14 5.48 -6.96
N THR A 45 -0.33 4.29 -7.56
CA THR A 45 -0.31 3.01 -6.84
C THR A 45 1.07 2.75 -6.22
N ARG A 46 2.15 3.06 -6.95
CA ARG A 46 3.55 2.97 -6.48
C ARG A 46 3.78 3.87 -5.28
N ILE A 47 3.31 5.12 -5.33
CA ILE A 47 3.47 6.08 -4.22
C ILE A 47 2.89 5.52 -2.91
N ARG A 48 1.75 4.81 -2.96
CA ARG A 48 1.16 4.15 -1.77
C ARG A 48 2.06 3.06 -1.20
N VAL A 49 2.65 2.22 -2.05
CA VAL A 49 3.61 1.19 -1.61
C VAL A 49 4.89 1.84 -1.04
N LEU A 50 5.38 2.92 -1.66
CA LEU A 50 6.52 3.68 -1.15
C LEU A 50 6.20 4.38 0.18
N GLY A 51 4.93 4.74 0.43
CA GLY A 51 4.47 5.19 1.74
C GLY A 51 4.68 4.14 2.84
N LEU A 52 4.45 2.86 2.55
CA LEU A 52 4.79 1.77 3.47
C LEU A 52 6.32 1.64 3.66
N CYS A 53 7.11 1.83 2.60
CA CYS A 53 8.57 1.82 2.67
C CYS A 53 9.10 2.96 3.56
N TYR A 54 8.47 4.14 3.49
CA TYR A 54 8.75 5.26 4.36
C TYR A 54 8.53 4.89 5.84
N ASP A 55 7.39 4.25 6.16
CA ASP A 55 7.10 3.82 7.52
C ASP A 55 8.08 2.75 8.05
N LEU A 56 8.45 1.78 7.21
CA LEU A 56 9.46 0.78 7.52
C LEU A 56 10.81 1.43 7.88
N ARG A 57 11.28 2.34 7.02
CA ARG A 57 12.53 3.07 7.21
C ARG A 57 12.50 3.89 8.50
N HIS A 58 11.40 4.58 8.78
CA HIS A 58 11.26 5.37 9.99
C HIS A 58 11.17 4.52 11.26
N ALA A 59 10.57 3.34 11.19
CA ALA A 59 10.60 2.41 12.29
C ALA A 59 12.02 1.91 12.57
N ASN A 60 12.80 1.58 11.52
CA ASN A 60 14.23 1.23 11.62
C ASN A 60 15.10 2.34 12.21
N MET A 61 14.75 3.61 11.97
CA MET A 61 15.44 4.76 12.59
C MET A 61 15.07 4.99 14.06
N GLY A 62 14.19 4.19 14.64
CA GLY A 62 13.71 4.36 16.02
C GLY A 62 12.73 5.52 16.18
N HIS A 63 12.12 6.01 15.10
CA HIS A 63 11.15 7.11 15.14
C HIS A 63 9.70 6.61 15.38
N ARG A 64 9.53 5.31 15.61
CA ARG A 64 8.23 4.65 15.83
C ARG A 64 8.27 3.84 17.13
N ASP A 65 7.22 3.08 17.40
CA ASP A 65 7.08 2.29 18.61
C ASP A 65 8.05 1.10 18.63
N TYR A 66 8.26 0.53 19.82
CA TYR A 66 9.07 -0.68 20.01
C TYR A 66 8.51 -1.53 21.14
N THR A 67 8.88 -2.81 21.15
CA THR A 67 8.51 -3.79 22.18
C THR A 67 9.70 -4.69 22.48
N PHE A 68 9.88 -5.07 23.75
CA PHE A 68 10.84 -6.09 24.13
C PHE A 68 10.18 -7.46 24.11
N LYS A 69 10.88 -8.45 23.55
CA LYS A 69 10.44 -9.85 23.54
C LYS A 69 11.54 -10.75 24.05
N ASP A 70 11.18 -11.72 24.88
CA ASP A 70 12.12 -12.76 25.32
C ASP A 70 12.63 -13.54 24.10
N HIS A 71 13.93 -13.76 24.03
CA HIS A 71 14.58 -14.49 22.93
C HIS A 71 14.68 -16.00 23.19
N GLY A 72 14.14 -16.47 24.33
CA GLY A 72 14.06 -17.89 24.67
C GLY A 72 15.30 -18.47 25.34
N LEU A 73 16.39 -17.69 25.51
CA LEU A 73 17.55 -18.14 26.28
C LEU A 73 17.39 -17.74 27.75
N ASP A 74 17.21 -18.74 28.62
CA ASP A 74 17.23 -18.53 30.06
C ASP A 74 18.66 -18.36 30.61
N ALA A 75 18.76 -17.97 31.88
CA ALA A 75 20.05 -17.67 32.50
C ALA A 75 20.99 -18.89 32.54
N ASP A 76 20.44 -20.09 32.70
CA ASP A 76 21.22 -21.33 32.78
C ASP A 76 21.76 -21.73 31.41
N THR A 77 20.94 -21.59 30.36
CA THR A 77 21.33 -21.80 28.97
C THR A 77 22.41 -20.80 28.56
N MET A 78 22.25 -19.52 28.88
CA MET A 78 23.26 -18.49 28.60
C MET A 78 24.59 -18.79 29.31
N LYS A 79 24.53 -19.22 30.58
CA LYS A 79 25.71 -19.61 31.35
C LYS A 79 26.39 -20.84 30.75
N TRP A 80 25.62 -21.86 30.35
CA TRP A 80 26.14 -23.07 29.71
C TRP A 80 26.81 -22.77 28.36
N MET A 81 26.22 -21.87 27.55
CA MET A 81 26.80 -21.43 26.28
C MET A 81 27.98 -20.47 26.45
N GLY A 82 28.27 -20.00 27.67
CA GLY A 82 29.31 -19.00 27.92
C GLY A 82 28.99 -17.62 27.33
N VAL A 83 27.70 -17.32 27.07
CA VAL A 83 27.24 -16.07 26.45
C VAL A 83 26.75 -15.11 27.51
N VAL A 84 27.24 -13.86 27.47
CA VAL A 84 26.72 -12.75 28.27
C VAL A 84 26.00 -11.78 27.35
N GLY A 85 24.72 -11.51 27.61
CA GLY A 85 23.90 -10.68 26.75
C GLY A 85 22.58 -10.24 27.40
N PRO A 86 21.78 -9.40 26.72
CA PRO A 86 20.45 -9.01 27.18
C PRO A 86 19.54 -10.24 27.23
N LYS A 87 18.49 -10.23 28.08
CA LYS A 87 17.49 -11.31 28.17
C LYS A 87 16.37 -11.20 27.12
N GLN A 88 16.29 -10.07 26.44
CA GLN A 88 15.21 -9.73 25.54
C GLN A 88 15.77 -9.08 24.27
N ASN A 89 15.10 -9.34 23.16
CA ASN A 89 15.32 -8.70 21.88
C ASN A 89 14.42 -7.48 21.76
N LEU A 90 14.95 -6.43 21.14
CA LEU A 90 14.18 -5.25 20.76
C LEU A 90 13.48 -5.51 19.43
N TYR A 91 12.18 -5.32 19.38
CA TYR A 91 11.37 -5.36 18.17
C TYR A 91 10.79 -3.98 17.89
N LEU A 92 10.89 -3.52 16.66
CA LEU A 92 10.37 -2.25 16.19
C LEU A 92 8.94 -2.44 15.69
N SER A 93 8.11 -1.41 15.76
CA SER A 93 6.74 -1.47 15.28
C SER A 93 6.17 -0.14 14.82
N PHE A 94 5.22 -0.21 13.89
CA PHE A 94 4.43 0.94 13.47
C PHE A 94 3.01 0.51 13.08
N ASN A 95 2.11 1.48 13.01
CA ASN A 95 0.71 1.26 12.66
C ASN A 95 0.42 1.79 11.26
N THR A 96 -0.38 1.06 10.50
CA THR A 96 -0.94 1.50 9.22
C THR A 96 -2.44 1.20 9.14
N TYR A 97 -3.17 1.91 8.28
CA TYR A 97 -4.62 1.72 8.15
C TYR A 97 -4.95 0.38 7.49
N LEU A 98 -6.05 -0.24 7.91
CA LEU A 98 -6.45 -1.54 7.38
C LEU A 98 -6.84 -1.46 5.89
N PRO A 99 -7.62 -0.46 5.42
CA PRO A 99 -7.92 -0.33 4.00
C PRO A 99 -6.66 -0.07 3.16
N GLU A 100 -5.71 0.71 3.70
CA GLU A 100 -4.42 0.96 3.07
C GLU A 100 -3.63 -0.33 2.84
N LEU A 101 -3.48 -1.16 3.89
CA LEU A 101 -2.73 -2.39 3.75
C LEU A 101 -3.45 -3.44 2.88
N LEU A 102 -4.80 -3.46 2.89
CA LEU A 102 -5.57 -4.27 1.94
C LEU A 102 -5.25 -3.86 0.49
N PHE A 103 -5.26 -2.55 0.20
CA PHE A 103 -4.92 -2.02 -1.11
C PHE A 103 -3.49 -2.40 -1.53
N ILE A 104 -2.50 -2.10 -0.69
CA ILE A 104 -1.09 -2.41 -0.96
C ILE A 104 -0.91 -3.92 -1.21
N THR A 105 -1.50 -4.76 -0.37
CA THR A 105 -1.44 -6.22 -0.52
C THR A 105 -1.95 -6.68 -1.89
N MET A 106 -3.02 -6.09 -2.40
CA MET A 106 -3.55 -6.44 -3.72
C MET A 106 -2.69 -5.84 -4.85
N ALA A 107 -2.29 -4.57 -4.75
CA ALA A 107 -1.48 -3.88 -5.74
C ALA A 107 -0.10 -4.54 -5.95
N LEU A 108 0.48 -5.13 -4.90
CA LEU A 108 1.72 -5.88 -4.99
C LEU A 108 1.64 -7.09 -5.93
N ASN A 109 0.44 -7.62 -6.22
CA ASN A 109 0.30 -8.68 -7.21
C ASN A 109 0.68 -8.18 -8.61
N ASP A 110 0.18 -7.02 -9.01
CA ASP A 110 0.48 -6.40 -10.29
C ASP A 110 1.99 -6.09 -10.40
N PHE A 111 2.59 -5.52 -9.36
CA PHE A 111 4.02 -5.24 -9.35
C PHE A 111 4.87 -6.51 -9.43
N ILE A 112 4.50 -7.58 -8.72
CA ILE A 112 5.19 -8.87 -8.82
C ILE A 112 5.09 -9.42 -10.25
N ASP A 113 3.92 -9.35 -10.86
CA ASP A 113 3.72 -9.83 -12.23
C ASP A 113 4.58 -9.03 -13.23
N MET A 114 4.58 -7.70 -13.13
CA MET A 114 5.42 -6.83 -13.97
C MET A 114 6.91 -7.08 -13.76
N TYR A 115 7.36 -7.17 -12.50
CA TYR A 115 8.74 -7.49 -12.14
C TYR A 115 9.20 -8.84 -12.70
N LEU A 116 8.34 -9.87 -12.62
CA LEU A 116 8.64 -11.19 -13.15
C LEU A 116 8.58 -11.27 -14.68
N MET A 117 7.73 -10.48 -15.34
CA MET A 117 7.69 -10.39 -16.81
C MET A 117 9.04 -9.96 -17.37
N ASN A 118 9.72 -9.02 -16.69
CA ASN A 118 11.03 -8.52 -17.07
C ASN A 118 12.18 -9.50 -16.77
N LYS A 119 11.95 -10.57 -16.00
CA LYS A 119 12.94 -11.62 -15.71
C LYS A 119 12.80 -12.83 -16.63
N THR A 120 13.87 -13.20 -17.32
CA THR A 120 13.92 -14.36 -18.23
C THR A 120 14.38 -15.65 -17.55
N THR A 121 15.06 -15.59 -16.39
CA THR A 121 15.60 -16.76 -15.67
C THR A 121 15.29 -16.74 -14.16
N HIS A 122 15.18 -17.94 -13.56
CA HIS A 122 15.04 -18.19 -12.11
C HIS A 122 13.85 -17.53 -11.37
N ARG A 123 12.71 -17.35 -12.04
CA ARG A 123 11.48 -16.74 -11.47
C ARG A 123 10.98 -17.36 -10.15
N PHE A 124 11.17 -18.66 -9.96
CA PHE A 124 10.62 -19.39 -8.80
C PHE A 124 11.37 -19.15 -7.48
N TRP A 125 12.64 -18.75 -7.54
CA TRP A 125 13.51 -18.61 -6.37
C TRP A 125 13.95 -17.15 -6.15
N ASP A 126 13.14 -16.21 -6.63
CA ASP A 126 13.43 -14.80 -6.49
C ASP A 126 13.21 -14.35 -5.05
N LYS A 127 14.31 -13.97 -4.38
CA LYS A 127 14.31 -13.53 -2.97
C LYS A 127 13.29 -12.41 -2.73
N ASN A 128 13.20 -11.42 -3.61
CA ASN A 128 12.34 -10.25 -3.42
C ASN A 128 10.88 -10.67 -3.49
N VAL A 129 10.53 -11.49 -4.49
CA VAL A 129 9.17 -12.03 -4.62
C VAL A 129 8.81 -12.89 -3.43
N THR A 130 9.72 -13.76 -2.97
CA THR A 130 9.48 -14.58 -1.78
C THR A 130 9.26 -13.73 -0.53
N THR A 131 10.07 -12.68 -0.31
CA THR A 131 9.91 -11.76 0.82
C THR A 131 8.56 -11.03 0.77
N VAL A 132 8.17 -10.49 -0.38
CA VAL A 132 6.89 -9.78 -0.51
C VAL A 132 5.71 -10.74 -0.38
N ARG A 133 5.80 -11.96 -0.93
CA ARG A 133 4.76 -13.00 -0.75
C ARG A 133 4.67 -13.45 0.70
N ALA A 134 5.78 -13.55 1.43
CA ALA A 134 5.79 -13.82 2.86
C ALA A 134 5.11 -12.71 3.66
N PHE A 135 5.36 -11.44 3.32
CA PHE A 135 4.65 -10.29 3.90
C PHE A 135 3.13 -10.37 3.67
N GLN A 136 2.70 -10.59 2.43
CA GLN A 136 1.28 -10.76 2.10
C GLN A 136 0.67 -11.95 2.86
N ALA A 137 1.38 -13.08 2.95
CA ALA A 137 0.92 -14.25 3.68
C ALA A 137 0.79 -14.00 5.19
N THR A 138 1.76 -13.32 5.81
CA THR A 138 1.69 -12.93 7.23
C THR A 138 0.49 -12.03 7.50
N PHE A 139 0.21 -11.07 6.61
CA PHE A 139 -0.99 -10.22 6.74
C PHE A 139 -2.28 -11.03 6.59
N MET A 140 -2.36 -11.93 5.61
CA MET A 140 -3.55 -12.76 5.41
C MET A 140 -3.77 -13.74 6.56
N ALA A 141 -2.72 -14.35 7.11
CA ALA A 141 -2.78 -15.22 8.27
C ALA A 141 -3.34 -14.45 9.49
N SER A 142 -2.84 -13.24 9.72
CA SER A 142 -3.30 -12.33 10.77
C SER A 142 -4.81 -12.05 10.70
N LEU A 143 -5.34 -11.82 9.49
CA LEU A 143 -6.79 -11.63 9.29
C LEU A 143 -7.58 -12.93 9.47
N SER A 144 -7.01 -14.08 9.13
CA SER A 144 -7.66 -15.38 9.29
C SER A 144 -7.89 -15.78 10.75
N GLU A 145 -7.00 -15.33 11.65
CA GLU A 145 -7.13 -15.58 13.10
C GLU A 145 -8.25 -14.74 13.73
N VAL A 146 -8.57 -13.59 13.15
CA VAL A 146 -9.52 -12.62 13.69
C VAL A 146 -10.91 -12.76 13.06
N LEU A 147 -10.97 -13.01 11.76
CA LEU A 147 -12.23 -13.06 11.01
C LEU A 147 -12.88 -14.44 11.09
N LYS A 148 -14.21 -14.46 11.09
CA LYS A 148 -14.97 -15.70 10.91
C LYS A 148 -14.56 -16.39 9.60
N PRO A 149 -14.43 -17.73 9.54
CA PRO A 149 -13.96 -18.45 8.35
C PRO A 149 -14.72 -18.10 7.06
N GLN A 150 -16.03 -17.94 7.13
CA GLN A 150 -16.86 -17.53 5.98
C GLN A 150 -16.52 -16.12 5.49
N THR A 151 -16.40 -15.15 6.40
CA THR A 151 -16.03 -13.76 6.09
C THR A 151 -14.62 -13.68 5.51
N PHE A 152 -13.68 -14.43 6.09
CA PHE A 152 -12.32 -14.51 5.59
C PHE A 152 -12.27 -15.08 4.16
N LYS A 153 -12.98 -16.18 3.90
CA LYS A 153 -13.06 -16.77 2.56
C LYS A 153 -13.66 -15.80 1.53
N MET A 154 -14.71 -15.07 1.88
CA MET A 154 -15.30 -14.05 1.01
C MET A 154 -14.31 -12.93 0.70
N MET A 155 -13.58 -12.44 1.72
CA MET A 155 -12.55 -11.42 1.55
C MET A 155 -11.43 -11.92 0.63
N GLN A 156 -10.89 -13.10 0.89
CA GLN A 156 -9.82 -13.70 0.10
C GLN A 156 -10.24 -13.86 -1.37
N ASN A 157 -11.46 -14.36 -1.62
CA ASN A 157 -11.99 -14.48 -2.98
C ASN A 157 -12.08 -13.14 -3.71
N ASN A 158 -12.40 -12.04 -3.01
CA ASN A 158 -12.42 -10.71 -3.63
C ASN A 158 -11.01 -10.23 -4.01
N MET A 159 -9.99 -10.59 -3.22
CA MET A 159 -8.61 -10.18 -3.42
C MET A 159 -7.86 -11.03 -4.46
N SER A 160 -8.29 -12.27 -4.69
CA SER A 160 -7.57 -13.27 -5.51
C SER A 160 -8.35 -13.76 -6.73
N GLN A 161 -9.17 -12.91 -7.36
CA GLN A 161 -9.94 -13.31 -8.54
C GLN A 161 -9.01 -13.68 -9.71
N LYS A 162 -9.46 -14.60 -10.58
CA LYS A 162 -8.66 -15.15 -11.69
C LYS A 162 -8.19 -14.08 -12.70
N TYR A 163 -9.01 -13.05 -12.90
CA TYR A 163 -8.64 -11.80 -13.57
C TYR A 163 -8.62 -10.74 -12.47
N GLY A 164 -7.59 -10.80 -11.62
CA GLY A 164 -7.52 -10.05 -10.37
C GLY A 164 -7.74 -8.56 -10.54
N PRO A 165 -7.97 -7.83 -9.43
CA PRO A 165 -8.10 -6.39 -9.49
C PRO A 165 -6.83 -5.78 -10.11
N ASN A 166 -7.01 -5.05 -11.19
CA ASN A 166 -5.94 -4.34 -11.87
C ASN A 166 -5.85 -2.91 -11.31
N PHE A 167 -4.67 -2.51 -10.87
CA PHE A 167 -4.40 -1.22 -10.25
C PHE A 167 -3.67 -0.22 -11.16
N SER A 168 -3.61 -0.51 -12.46
CA SER A 168 -3.26 0.46 -13.51
C SER A 168 -4.26 1.60 -13.53
N ASN A 169 -3.76 2.84 -13.50
CA ASN A 169 -4.53 4.09 -13.48
C ASN A 169 -5.56 4.14 -12.33
N TYR A 170 -5.25 3.50 -11.21
CA TYR A 170 -6.13 3.49 -10.05
C TYR A 170 -6.15 4.86 -9.37
N PHE A 171 -7.34 5.44 -9.20
CA PHE A 171 -7.49 6.72 -8.51
C PHE A 171 -7.35 6.56 -7.00
N THR A 172 -6.13 6.70 -6.48
CA THR A 172 -5.82 6.40 -5.06
C THR A 172 -6.50 7.31 -4.05
N ALA A 173 -7.01 8.47 -4.47
CA ALA A 173 -7.88 9.31 -3.63
C ALA A 173 -9.11 8.55 -3.09
N TYR A 174 -9.56 7.51 -3.79
CA TYR A 174 -10.62 6.63 -3.29
C TYR A 174 -10.18 5.83 -2.06
N ILE A 175 -8.89 5.44 -1.96
CA ILE A 175 -8.35 4.77 -0.78
C ILE A 175 -8.39 5.70 0.42
N ASP A 176 -8.10 6.99 0.25
CA ASP A 176 -8.23 7.98 1.33
C ASP A 176 -9.69 8.11 1.80
N GLN A 177 -10.66 8.13 0.87
CA GLN A 177 -12.07 8.13 1.23
C GLN A 177 -12.46 6.86 2.00
N LEU A 178 -11.92 5.70 1.62
CA LEU A 178 -12.14 4.46 2.34
C LEU A 178 -11.50 4.48 3.73
N ASN A 179 -10.26 4.97 3.88
CA ASN A 179 -9.58 5.16 5.16
C ASN A 179 -10.40 6.05 6.09
N VAL A 180 -10.80 7.24 5.64
CA VAL A 180 -11.62 8.18 6.44
C VAL A 180 -12.97 7.55 6.80
N ARG A 181 -13.64 6.89 5.86
CA ARG A 181 -14.92 6.21 6.11
C ARG A 181 -14.77 5.11 7.16
N PHE A 182 -13.71 4.33 7.06
CA PHE A 182 -13.44 3.21 7.94
C PHE A 182 -13.11 3.70 9.35
N LEU A 183 -12.35 4.79 9.49
CA LEU A 183 -12.07 5.43 10.78
C LEU A 183 -13.31 6.00 11.46
N LYS A 184 -14.33 6.43 10.71
CA LYS A 184 -15.60 6.92 11.30
C LYS A 184 -16.49 5.81 11.87
N TRP A 185 -16.24 4.55 11.56
CA TRP A 185 -17.00 3.43 12.11
C TRP A 185 -16.50 3.05 13.50
N ASP A 186 -17.40 2.51 14.32
CA ASP A 186 -17.03 1.81 15.56
C ASP A 186 -16.34 0.47 15.28
N ALA A 187 -15.73 -0.13 16.31
CA ALA A 187 -14.94 -1.34 16.18
C ALA A 187 -15.74 -2.54 15.61
N ASP A 188 -16.98 -2.74 16.08
CA ASP A 188 -17.84 -3.84 15.62
C ASP A 188 -18.23 -3.67 14.15
N LYS A 189 -18.57 -2.45 13.77
CA LYS A 189 -18.89 -2.13 12.38
C LYS A 189 -17.66 -2.29 11.48
N ARG A 190 -16.47 -1.86 11.91
CA ARG A 190 -15.23 -2.12 11.16
C ARG A 190 -15.01 -3.61 10.96
N TYR A 191 -14.99 -4.38 12.03
CA TYR A 191 -14.81 -5.84 12.02
C TYR A 191 -15.74 -6.53 11.01
N ASN A 192 -17.04 -6.24 11.09
CA ASN A 192 -18.04 -6.86 10.22
C ASN A 192 -17.96 -6.38 8.76
N ASN A 193 -17.26 -5.28 8.46
CA ASN A 193 -17.19 -4.70 7.12
C ASN A 193 -15.80 -4.76 6.47
N ILE A 194 -14.81 -5.44 7.07
CA ILE A 194 -13.46 -5.59 6.48
C ILE A 194 -13.55 -6.17 5.06
N TYR A 195 -14.32 -7.25 4.88
CA TYR A 195 -14.49 -7.89 3.57
C TYR A 195 -15.16 -6.97 2.54
N ILE A 196 -16.01 -6.04 2.96
CA ILE A 196 -16.67 -5.06 2.09
C ILE A 196 -15.67 -4.02 1.60
N ILE A 197 -14.72 -3.62 2.45
CA ILE A 197 -13.63 -2.73 2.05
C ILE A 197 -12.74 -3.42 1.00
N ALA A 198 -12.31 -4.65 1.26
CA ALA A 198 -11.55 -5.44 0.29
C ALA A 198 -12.29 -5.57 -1.05
N LYS A 199 -13.60 -5.89 -1.00
CA LYS A 199 -14.47 -5.95 -2.18
C LYS A 199 -14.49 -4.63 -2.96
N ARG A 200 -14.67 -3.50 -2.28
CA ARG A 200 -14.76 -2.18 -2.91
C ARG A 200 -13.46 -1.76 -3.59
N ILE A 201 -12.33 -2.09 -2.97
CA ILE A 201 -11.01 -1.83 -3.55
C ILE A 201 -10.84 -2.65 -4.82
N ALA A 202 -11.16 -3.94 -4.76
CA ALA A 202 -10.97 -4.87 -5.86
C ALA A 202 -11.92 -4.64 -7.05
N GLU A 203 -13.23 -4.49 -6.79
CA GLU A 203 -14.24 -4.42 -7.84
C GLU A 203 -14.30 -3.08 -8.56
N GLN A 204 -13.79 -2.00 -7.95
CA GLN A 204 -13.85 -0.65 -8.55
C GLN A 204 -15.27 -0.26 -9.00
N GLY A 205 -16.28 -0.66 -8.23
CA GLY A 205 -17.70 -0.48 -8.58
C GLY A 205 -18.18 0.98 -8.53
N LYS A 206 -19.50 1.18 -8.58
CA LYS A 206 -20.13 2.51 -8.67
C LYS A 206 -19.54 3.60 -7.74
N PRO A 207 -19.25 3.34 -6.45
CA PRO A 207 -18.67 4.37 -5.59
C PRO A 207 -17.28 4.83 -6.03
N TYR A 208 -16.44 3.93 -6.54
CA TYR A 208 -15.14 4.26 -7.11
C TYR A 208 -15.30 5.05 -8.41
N GLN A 209 -16.16 4.56 -9.33
CA GLN A 209 -16.41 5.24 -10.60
C GLN A 209 -16.91 6.68 -10.41
N LYS A 210 -17.74 6.93 -9.39
CA LYS A 210 -18.17 8.29 -9.05
C LYS A 210 -17.00 9.20 -8.68
N VAL A 211 -16.00 8.69 -7.94
CA VAL A 211 -14.81 9.48 -7.60
C VAL A 211 -13.97 9.76 -8.85
N VAL A 212 -13.82 8.76 -9.73
CA VAL A 212 -13.16 8.93 -11.03
C VAL A 212 -13.86 10.01 -11.86
N GLU A 213 -15.18 9.93 -11.99
CA GLU A 213 -16.00 10.91 -12.72
C GLU A 213 -15.79 12.33 -12.19
N GLN A 214 -15.85 12.51 -10.86
CA GLN A 214 -15.65 13.81 -10.21
C GLN A 214 -14.25 14.38 -10.46
N ILE A 215 -13.20 13.57 -10.34
CA ILE A 215 -11.83 14.02 -10.57
C ILE A 215 -11.63 14.38 -12.05
N MET A 216 -12.15 13.56 -12.96
CA MET A 216 -12.06 13.80 -14.40
C MET A 216 -12.91 14.98 -14.87
N GLU A 217 -14.02 15.28 -14.19
CA GLU A 217 -14.83 16.48 -14.45
C GLU A 217 -14.04 17.73 -14.08
N VAL A 218 -13.48 17.79 -12.87
CA VAL A 218 -12.63 18.93 -12.43
C VAL A 218 -11.41 19.09 -13.33
N ALA A 219 -10.73 18.00 -13.70
CA ALA A 219 -9.58 18.07 -14.60
C ALA A 219 -9.96 18.62 -15.99
N ARG A 220 -11.13 18.26 -16.52
CA ARG A 220 -11.64 18.80 -17.78
C ARG A 220 -11.99 20.28 -17.69
N GLU A 221 -12.59 20.71 -16.59
CA GLU A 221 -12.89 22.12 -16.33
C GLU A 221 -11.60 22.94 -16.25
N GLU A 222 -10.60 22.47 -15.51
CA GLU A 222 -9.30 23.13 -15.38
C GLU A 222 -8.53 23.18 -16.71
N ASP A 223 -8.47 22.08 -17.46
CA ASP A 223 -7.86 22.07 -18.81
C ASP A 223 -8.59 23.03 -19.75
N SER A 224 -9.92 23.10 -19.67
CA SER A 224 -10.69 24.07 -20.44
C SER A 224 -10.43 25.51 -20.01
N CYS A 225 -10.24 25.77 -18.71
CA CYS A 225 -9.91 27.08 -18.13
C CYS A 225 -8.48 27.51 -18.50
N VAL A 226 -7.52 26.59 -18.45
CA VAL A 226 -6.13 26.80 -18.91
C VAL A 226 -6.13 27.08 -20.42
N ARG A 227 -6.87 26.31 -21.22
CA ARG A 227 -6.99 26.55 -22.66
C ARG A 227 -7.66 27.89 -22.99
N LEU A 228 -8.71 28.27 -22.26
CA LEU A 228 -9.37 29.58 -22.40
C LEU A 228 -8.48 30.74 -21.95
N SER A 229 -7.66 30.57 -20.92
CA SER A 229 -6.71 31.59 -20.45
C SER A 229 -5.50 31.74 -21.38
N ILE A 230 -5.03 30.66 -22.01
CA ILE A 230 -4.06 30.71 -23.11
C ILE A 230 -4.66 31.43 -24.32
N MET A 231 -5.88 31.08 -24.73
CA MET A 231 -6.57 31.77 -25.83
C MET A 231 -6.85 33.25 -25.55
N LYS A 232 -7.12 33.64 -24.30
CA LYS A 232 -7.24 35.06 -23.90
C LYS A 232 -5.89 35.79 -23.89
N LYS A 233 -4.79 35.12 -23.54
CA LYS A 233 -3.43 35.69 -23.62
C LYS A 233 -2.98 35.87 -25.08
N GLU A 234 -3.36 34.96 -25.97
CA GLU A 234 -3.07 35.05 -27.41
C GLU A 234 -4.04 35.99 -28.15
N GLY A 235 -5.24 36.24 -27.60
CA GLY A 235 -6.26 37.12 -28.16
C GLY A 235 -6.07 38.63 -27.92
N HIS A 236 -5.04 39.06 -27.18
CA HIS A 236 -4.71 40.48 -26.96
C HIS A 236 -3.53 40.98 -27.80
N GLY A 237 -3.28 40.33 -28.94
CA GLY A 237 -2.13 40.61 -29.81
C GLY A 237 -2.44 41.16 -31.20
N TYR A 238 -3.64 41.69 -31.51
CA TYR A 238 -3.86 42.36 -32.81
C TYR A 238 -4.88 43.51 -32.72
N LEU A 239 -4.43 44.66 -32.23
CA LEU A 239 -5.05 45.96 -32.53
C LEU A 239 -3.95 46.99 -32.83
N SER A 240 -3.54 47.07 -34.10
CA SER A 240 -2.98 48.23 -34.82
C SER A 240 -2.55 47.73 -36.21
N ASN A 241 -2.76 48.37 -37.36
CA ASN A 241 -3.39 49.63 -37.76
C ASN A 241 -3.68 49.52 -39.28
N PRO A 242 -4.63 50.26 -39.87
CA PRO A 242 -4.97 50.19 -41.28
C PRO A 242 -4.14 51.19 -42.11
N THR A 243 -3.19 50.73 -42.92
CA THR A 243 -2.63 51.52 -44.04
C THR A 243 -1.82 50.62 -44.98
N ASN A 244 -2.31 50.40 -46.19
CA ASN A 244 -1.63 50.93 -47.38
C ASN A 244 -2.45 50.72 -48.65
N LYS A 245 -2.81 51.86 -49.26
CA LYS A 245 -3.11 52.00 -50.69
C LYS A 245 -1.84 51.76 -51.48
N ILE A 246 -1.94 51.00 -52.57
CA ILE A 246 -1.43 51.39 -53.91
C ILE A 246 -2.56 51.11 -54.88
#